data_AF-A0A959Y2W1-F1
#
_entry.id   AF-A0A959Y2W1-F1
#
_cell.length_a   1.000
_cell.length_b   1.000
_cell.length_c   1.000
_cell.angle_alpha   90.00
_cell.angle_beta   90.00
_cell.angle_gamma   90.00
#
_symmetry.space_group_name_H-M   'P 1'
#
loop_
_entity.id
_entity.type
_entity.pdbx_description
1 polymer ?
#
loop_
_entity_poly.entity_id
_entity_poly.type
_entity_poly.pdbx_seq_one_letter_code
_entity_poly.pdbx_strand_id
1 'polypeptide(L)'
;PWFNLFIFLGIDQFIQGAWARRDRTGMAGLKHPVAHLTLAGAFLGLAMLTKGQVAFMLFAATAGIYWLLQRFRMFVSVSQVALLLLVMVAVTGAWFGYETWKNGPWFVTEFVRYQYRLFSTPDAGHAGFPGYHFVVLLVGCFPLSLFAIAEMARRKGERTFHEADYRRWMLILFWVVLILFTIVKSKIVHYSSMCYFPMSYLAALYLHRIWQGEAKAGLALRIGLGVIGGLFVLITVALPI
;
A
#
# COMPACT_ATOMS: atom_id res chain seq x y z
N PRO A 1 3.91 -1.87 -12.89
CA PRO A 1 4.54 -1.01 -11.85
C PRO A 1 3.75 0.27 -11.55
N TRP A 2 3.25 0.97 -12.58
CA TRP A 2 2.54 2.26 -12.45
C TRP A 2 1.32 2.22 -11.51
N PHE A 3 0.50 1.17 -11.58
CA PHE A 3 -0.69 1.04 -10.73
C PHE A 3 -0.38 1.18 -9.23
N ASN A 4 0.53 0.35 -8.70
CA ASN A 4 0.91 0.42 -7.29
C ASN A 4 1.67 1.70 -6.96
N LEU A 5 2.52 2.18 -7.86
CA LEU A 5 3.25 3.43 -7.67
C LEU A 5 2.28 4.60 -7.49
N PHE A 6 1.28 4.72 -8.35
CA PHE A 6 0.27 5.76 -8.25
C PHE A 6 -0.59 5.64 -6.99
N ILE A 7 -0.98 4.43 -6.58
CA ILE A 7 -1.66 4.24 -5.29
C ILE A 7 -0.77 4.71 -4.13
N PHE A 8 0.50 4.30 -4.13
CA PHE A 8 1.44 4.65 -3.07
C PHE A 8 1.68 6.16 -3.00
N LEU A 9 1.98 6.80 -4.13
CA LEU A 9 2.13 8.26 -4.22
C LEU A 9 0.85 8.99 -3.81
N GLY A 10 -0.31 8.46 -4.19
CA GLY A 10 -1.60 8.99 -3.77
C GLY A 10 -1.79 8.97 -2.24
N ILE A 11 -1.48 7.85 -1.60
CA ILE A 11 -1.53 7.69 -0.14
C ILE A 11 -0.48 8.58 0.53
N ASP A 12 0.76 8.59 0.04
CA ASP A 12 1.85 9.39 0.60
C ASP A 12 1.51 10.89 0.59
N GLN A 13 1.05 11.40 -0.56
CA GLN A 13 0.64 12.80 -0.68
C GLN A 13 -0.59 13.11 0.20
N PHE A 14 -1.51 12.18 0.37
CA PHE A 14 -2.62 12.35 1.30
C PHE A 14 -2.14 12.48 2.76
N ILE A 15 -1.16 11.66 3.17
CA ILE A 15 -0.54 11.72 4.50
C ILE A 15 0.15 13.08 4.71
N GLN A 16 0.96 13.52 3.73
CA GLN A 16 1.63 14.83 3.80
C GLN A 16 0.61 15.99 3.90
N GLY A 17 -0.48 15.93 3.14
CA GLY A 17 -1.56 16.92 3.21
C GLY A 17 -2.29 16.94 4.55
N ALA A 18 -2.44 15.78 5.20
CA ALA A 18 -3.02 15.65 6.54
C ALA A 18 -2.10 16.24 7.63
N TRP A 19 -0.79 15.96 7.57
CA TRP A 19 0.18 16.53 8.51
C TRP A 19 0.31 18.05 8.38
N ALA A 20 0.36 18.57 7.15
CA ALA A 20 0.42 20.01 6.90
C ALA A 20 -0.71 20.81 7.57
N ARG A 21 -1.87 20.19 7.83
CA ARG A 21 -2.96 20.80 8.60
C ARG A 21 -2.71 20.74 10.11
N ARG A 22 -2.17 19.64 10.61
CA ARG A 22 -1.88 19.42 12.03
C ARG A 22 -0.75 20.33 12.52
N ASP A 23 0.29 20.50 11.72
CA ASP A 23 1.46 21.32 12.09
C ASP A 23 1.16 22.83 12.01
N ARG A 24 0.14 23.23 11.23
CA ARG A 24 -0.41 24.61 11.29
C ARG A 24 -1.02 24.95 12.65
N THR A 25 -1.36 23.96 13.47
CA THR A 25 -1.79 24.14 14.86
C THR A 25 -0.65 23.95 15.89
N GLY A 26 0.58 23.67 15.44
CA GLY A 26 1.76 23.55 16.31
C GLY A 26 3.01 23.03 15.56
N MET A 27 4.01 23.91 15.43
CA MET A 27 5.41 23.73 14.98
C MET A 27 5.66 23.06 13.60
N ALA A 28 6.23 23.88 12.69
CA ALA A 28 6.81 23.55 11.38
C ALA A 28 5.83 23.13 10.27
N GLY A 29 5.09 24.11 9.75
CA GLY A 29 4.13 23.90 8.66
C GLY A 29 4.77 23.51 7.32
N LEU A 30 4.41 22.32 6.82
CA LEU A 30 4.50 22.00 5.39
C LEU A 30 3.64 22.99 4.58
N LYS A 31 4.24 23.62 3.57
CA LYS A 31 3.76 24.90 3.03
C LYS A 31 2.46 24.83 2.20
N HIS A 32 2.00 23.67 1.70
CA HIS A 32 0.84 23.63 0.77
C HIS A 32 -0.06 22.38 0.90
N PRO A 33 -0.95 22.28 1.90
CA PRO A 33 -1.87 21.13 2.06
C PRO A 33 -2.77 20.90 0.84
N VAL A 34 -3.14 21.97 0.14
CA VAL A 34 -3.95 21.90 -1.09
C VAL A 34 -3.18 21.20 -2.22
N ALA A 35 -1.90 21.55 -2.42
CA ALA A 35 -1.09 20.95 -3.47
C ALA A 35 -0.91 19.44 -3.26
N HIS A 36 -0.62 19.02 -2.01
CA HIS A 36 -0.53 17.61 -1.66
C HIS A 36 -1.84 16.86 -1.93
N LEU A 37 -3.00 17.42 -1.57
CA LEU A 37 -4.29 16.77 -1.82
C LEU A 37 -4.69 16.73 -3.29
N THR A 38 -4.34 17.76 -4.06
CA THR A 38 -4.52 17.75 -5.52
C THR A 38 -3.65 16.67 -6.16
N LEU A 39 -2.37 16.56 -5.77
CA LEU A 39 -1.49 15.50 -6.24
C LEU A 39 -1.98 14.11 -5.80
N ALA A 40 -2.48 13.97 -4.57
CA ALA A 40 -3.07 12.73 -4.09
C ALA A 40 -4.26 12.29 -4.96
N GLY A 41 -5.20 13.20 -5.22
CA GLY A 41 -6.33 12.95 -6.12
C GLY A 41 -5.89 12.60 -7.54
N ALA A 42 -4.89 13.32 -8.07
CA ALA A 42 -4.37 13.06 -9.42
C ALA A 42 -3.73 11.68 -9.54
N PHE A 43 -2.86 11.29 -8.60
CA PHE A 43 -2.25 9.96 -8.60
C PHE A 43 -3.28 8.85 -8.41
N LEU A 44 -4.25 9.01 -7.49
CA LEU A 44 -5.31 8.01 -7.32
C LEU A 44 -6.19 7.90 -8.58
N GLY A 45 -6.46 9.00 -9.28
CA GLY A 45 -7.17 8.98 -10.56
C GLY A 45 -6.39 8.25 -11.65
N LEU A 46 -5.08 8.48 -11.77
CA LEU A 46 -4.21 7.74 -12.68
C LEU A 46 -4.15 6.24 -12.34
N ALA A 47 -4.16 5.90 -11.05
CA ALA A 47 -4.24 4.51 -10.62
C ALA A 47 -5.56 3.85 -11.05
N MET A 48 -6.68 4.56 -10.91
CA MET A 48 -7.99 4.09 -11.38
C MET A 48 -8.03 3.90 -12.89
N LEU A 49 -7.43 4.80 -13.67
CA LEU A 49 -7.31 4.62 -15.12
C LEU A 49 -6.44 3.40 -15.50
N THR A 50 -5.48 3.03 -14.66
CA THR A 50 -4.54 1.94 -14.96
C THR A 50 -5.18 0.55 -14.73
N LYS A 51 -5.90 0.35 -13.63
CA LYS A 51 -6.45 -0.99 -13.29
C LYS A 51 -7.81 -0.96 -12.59
N GLY A 52 -8.48 0.20 -12.56
CA GLY A 52 -9.85 0.35 -12.07
C GLY A 52 -9.99 0.65 -10.58
N GLN A 53 -11.20 0.35 -10.08
CA GLN A 53 -11.70 0.74 -8.76
C GLN A 53 -10.92 0.17 -7.58
N VAL A 54 -10.10 -0.87 -7.80
CA VAL A 54 -9.26 -1.46 -6.73
C VAL A 54 -8.31 -0.42 -6.13
N ALA A 55 -7.83 0.55 -6.93
CA ALA A 55 -7.01 1.65 -6.42
C ALA A 55 -7.76 2.48 -5.35
N PHE A 56 -8.99 2.90 -5.67
CA PHE A 56 -9.83 3.64 -4.74
C PHE A 56 -10.18 2.80 -3.51
N MET A 57 -10.51 1.52 -3.71
CA MET A 57 -10.84 0.61 -2.61
C MET A 57 -9.67 0.45 -1.61
N LEU A 58 -8.44 0.27 -2.11
CA LEU A 58 -7.25 0.17 -1.25
C LEU A 58 -6.97 1.47 -0.49
N PHE A 59 -7.09 2.62 -1.16
CA PHE A 59 -6.96 3.93 -0.52
C PHE A 59 -8.04 4.13 0.57
N ALA A 60 -9.31 3.94 0.22
CA ALA A 60 -10.44 4.14 1.11
C ALA A 60 -10.40 3.18 2.32
N ALA A 61 -10.04 1.91 2.12
CA ALA A 61 -9.88 0.96 3.22
C ALA A 61 -8.73 1.36 4.15
N THR A 62 -7.60 1.78 3.59
CA THR A 62 -6.44 2.21 4.37
C THR A 62 -6.75 3.48 5.17
N ALA A 63 -7.33 4.50 4.53
CA ALA A 63 -7.73 5.74 5.19
C ALA A 63 -8.87 5.52 6.20
N GLY A 64 -9.82 4.64 5.90
CA GLY A 64 -10.93 4.28 6.77
C GLY A 64 -10.48 3.55 8.04
N ILE A 65 -9.56 2.58 7.93
CA ILE A 65 -8.98 1.92 9.10
C ILE A 65 -8.16 2.91 9.92
N TYR A 66 -7.39 3.79 9.27
CA TYR A 66 -6.67 4.84 10.00
C TYR A 66 -7.64 5.75 10.76
N TRP A 67 -8.74 6.19 10.13
CA TRP A 67 -9.78 6.99 10.76
C TRP A 67 -10.45 6.28 11.96
N LEU A 68 -10.73 4.98 11.82
CA LEU A 68 -11.24 4.13 12.89
C LEU A 68 -10.26 4.08 14.08
N LEU A 69 -8.96 3.89 13.83
CA LEU A 69 -7.92 3.88 14.86
C LEU A 69 -7.75 5.26 15.53
N GLN A 70 -8.10 6.35 14.85
CA GLN A 70 -8.19 7.69 15.42
C GLN A 70 -9.52 7.94 16.17
N ARG A 71 -10.33 6.91 16.41
CA ARG A 71 -11.65 6.98 17.07
C ARG A 71 -12.60 7.94 16.36
N PHE A 72 -12.62 7.90 15.02
CA PHE A 72 -13.45 8.72 14.15
C PHE A 72 -13.19 10.23 14.24
N ARG A 73 -12.07 10.66 14.84
CA ARG A 73 -11.68 12.07 14.83
C ARG A 73 -11.21 12.48 13.44
N MET A 74 -11.80 13.55 12.91
CA MET A 74 -11.46 14.08 11.59
C MET A 74 -10.05 14.66 11.60
N PHE A 75 -9.12 14.01 10.89
CA PHE A 75 -7.74 14.47 10.70
C PHE A 75 -7.57 15.28 9.40
N VAL A 76 -8.53 15.18 8.46
CA VAL A 76 -8.67 16.00 7.24
C VAL A 76 -10.02 16.72 7.24
N SER A 77 -10.13 17.87 6.58
CA SER A 77 -11.41 18.60 6.51
C SER A 77 -12.32 18.02 5.42
N VAL A 78 -13.63 18.25 5.54
CA VAL A 78 -14.60 17.84 4.51
C VAL A 78 -14.25 18.47 3.15
N SER A 79 -13.84 19.74 3.14
CA SER A 79 -13.39 20.44 1.92
C SER A 79 -12.14 19.81 1.30
N GLN A 80 -11.21 19.32 2.11
CA GLN A 80 -10.00 18.63 1.64
C GLN A 80 -10.33 17.27 1.02
N VAL A 81 -11.24 16.52 1.65
CA VAL A 81 -11.75 15.25 1.09
C VAL A 81 -12.49 15.51 -0.21
N ALA A 82 -13.35 16.53 -0.25
CA ALA A 82 -14.08 16.91 -1.45
C ALA A 82 -13.12 17.31 -2.60
N LEU A 83 -12.07 18.08 -2.31
CA LEU A 83 -11.04 18.42 -3.29
C LEU A 83 -10.33 17.17 -3.84
N LEU A 84 -9.89 16.26 -2.97
CA LEU A 84 -9.23 15.02 -3.40
C LEU A 84 -10.15 14.20 -4.31
N LEU A 85 -11.41 14.02 -3.92
CA LEU A 85 -12.39 13.27 -4.71
C LEU A 85 -12.69 13.96 -6.03
N LEU A 86 -12.84 15.28 -6.04
CA LEU A 86 -13.08 16.06 -7.25
C LEU A 86 -11.95 15.89 -8.25
N VAL A 87 -10.68 16.02 -7.82
CA VAL A 87 -9.52 15.85 -8.70
C VAL A 87 -9.41 14.41 -9.20
N MET A 88 -9.64 13.43 -8.33
CA MET A 88 -9.62 12.01 -8.69
C MET A 88 -10.68 11.68 -9.74
N VAL A 89 -11.91 12.18 -9.57
CA VAL A 89 -13.01 12.03 -10.54
C VAL A 89 -12.70 12.76 -11.83
N ALA A 90 -12.13 13.97 -11.78
CA ALA A 90 -11.76 14.71 -12.98
C ALA A 90 -10.71 13.96 -13.82
N VAL A 91 -9.66 13.43 -13.18
CA VAL A 91 -8.61 12.67 -13.87
C VAL A 91 -9.17 11.36 -14.44
N THR A 92 -9.93 10.61 -13.65
CA THR A 92 -10.53 9.33 -14.09
C THR A 92 -11.57 9.56 -15.19
N GLY A 93 -12.38 10.61 -15.05
CA GLY A 93 -13.43 11.00 -15.98
C GLY A 93 -12.90 11.56 -17.30
N ALA A 94 -11.66 12.08 -17.33
CA ALA A 94 -11.06 12.57 -18.57
C ALA A 94 -11.02 11.50 -19.68
N TRP A 95 -10.83 10.23 -19.30
CA TRP A 95 -10.87 9.12 -20.27
C TRP A 95 -12.19 8.34 -20.24
N PHE A 96 -12.65 7.86 -19.07
CA PHE A 96 -13.90 7.09 -19.01
C PHE A 96 -15.10 7.92 -19.46
N GLY A 97 -15.15 9.21 -19.10
CA GLY A 97 -16.23 10.10 -19.52
C GLY A 97 -16.23 10.34 -21.03
N TYR A 98 -15.06 10.57 -21.63
CA TYR A 98 -14.93 10.69 -23.08
C TYR A 98 -15.30 9.41 -23.83
N GLU A 99 -14.79 8.26 -23.37
CA GLU A 99 -15.09 6.94 -23.93
C GLU A 99 -16.59 6.67 -23.90
N THR A 100 -17.23 6.89 -22.74
CA THR A 100 -18.65 6.61 -22.56
C THR A 100 -19.53 7.56 -23.36
N TRP A 101 -19.13 8.82 -23.50
CA TRP A 101 -19.85 9.78 -24.35
C TRP A 101 -19.79 9.38 -25.83
N LYS A 102 -18.64 8.89 -26.31
CA LYS A 102 -18.45 8.54 -27.72
C LYS A 102 -18.99 7.17 -28.10
N ASN A 103 -18.80 6.16 -27.25
CA ASN A 103 -19.07 4.76 -27.57
C ASN A 103 -20.23 4.17 -26.74
N GLY A 104 -20.85 4.96 -25.85
CA GLY A 104 -21.84 4.48 -24.90
C GLY A 104 -21.21 3.75 -23.70
N PRO A 105 -22.03 3.27 -22.74
CA PRO A 105 -21.55 2.75 -21.45
C PRO A 105 -20.94 1.33 -21.52
N TRP A 106 -20.83 0.74 -22.71
CA TRP A 106 -20.49 -0.67 -22.88
C TRP A 106 -19.17 -1.03 -22.17
N PHE A 107 -18.12 -0.22 -22.34
CA PHE A 107 -16.80 -0.47 -21.77
C PHE A 107 -16.87 -0.49 -20.25
N VAL A 108 -17.50 0.51 -19.64
CA VAL A 108 -17.66 0.59 -18.18
C VAL A 108 -18.43 -0.61 -17.65
N THR A 109 -19.50 -1.03 -18.34
CA THR A 109 -20.30 -2.19 -17.92
C THR A 109 -19.51 -3.50 -18.00
N GLU A 110 -18.78 -3.75 -19.09
CA GLU A 110 -17.95 -4.95 -19.22
C GLU A 110 -16.77 -4.94 -18.26
N PHE A 111 -16.15 -3.77 -18.04
CA PHE A 111 -15.07 -3.61 -17.09
C PHE A 111 -15.52 -3.96 -15.65
N VAL A 112 -16.67 -3.44 -15.22
CA VAL A 112 -17.24 -3.76 -13.90
C VAL A 112 -17.60 -5.24 -13.80
N ARG A 113 -18.20 -5.82 -14.84
CA ARG A 113 -18.53 -7.26 -14.88
C ARG A 113 -17.28 -8.13 -14.78
N TYR A 114 -16.20 -7.75 -15.46
CA TYR A 114 -14.92 -8.44 -15.39
C TYR A 114 -14.33 -8.42 -13.97
N GLN A 115 -14.33 -7.27 -13.31
CA GLN A 115 -13.83 -7.13 -11.93
C GLN A 115 -14.63 -7.98 -10.94
N TYR A 116 -15.96 -8.03 -11.09
CA TYR A 116 -16.80 -8.89 -10.25
C TYR A 116 -16.51 -10.39 -10.45
N ARG A 117 -16.29 -10.80 -11.70
CA ARG A 117 -15.91 -12.18 -12.04
C ARG A 117 -14.57 -12.56 -11.39
N LEU A 118 -13.57 -11.69 -11.51
CA LEU A 118 -12.24 -11.92 -10.96
C LEU A 118 -12.24 -12.04 -9.44
N PHE A 119 -13.17 -11.34 -8.77
CA PHE A 119 -13.40 -11.44 -7.33
C PHE A 119 -14.08 -12.76 -6.94
N SER A 120 -15.10 -13.17 -7.70
CA SER A 120 -16.01 -14.26 -7.33
C SER A 120 -15.57 -15.65 -7.81
N THR A 121 -14.86 -15.72 -8.93
CA THR A 121 -14.42 -16.98 -9.56
C THR A 121 -12.90 -16.98 -9.73
N PRO A 122 -12.19 -18.08 -9.42
CA PRO A 122 -10.78 -18.20 -9.73
C PRO A 122 -10.57 -18.15 -11.23
N ASP A 123 -9.68 -17.28 -11.72
CA ASP A 123 -9.18 -17.41 -13.09
C ASP A 123 -8.43 -18.74 -13.22
N ALA A 124 -8.64 -19.44 -14.34
CA ALA A 124 -8.17 -20.81 -14.57
C ALA A 124 -6.72 -21.02 -14.11
N GLY A 125 -6.51 -21.96 -13.18
CA GLY A 125 -5.19 -22.31 -12.63
C GLY A 125 -4.64 -21.41 -11.52
N HIS A 126 -5.28 -20.28 -11.21
CA HIS A 126 -4.77 -19.30 -10.24
C HIS A 126 -5.48 -19.35 -8.88
N ALA A 127 -6.08 -20.49 -8.52
CA ALA A 127 -6.72 -20.64 -7.21
C ALA A 127 -5.72 -20.50 -6.04
N GLY A 128 -4.45 -20.88 -6.25
CA GLY A 128 -3.39 -20.89 -5.23
C GLY A 128 -3.76 -21.70 -3.99
N PHE A 129 -3.01 -21.51 -2.89
CA PHE A 129 -3.26 -22.19 -1.61
C PHE A 129 -3.53 -21.18 -0.46
N PRO A 130 -4.13 -21.59 0.67
CA PRO A 130 -4.27 -20.74 1.84
C PRO A 130 -2.90 -20.26 2.34
N GLY A 131 -2.70 -18.94 2.47
CA GLY A 131 -1.39 -18.39 2.84
C GLY A 131 -0.43 -18.14 1.68
N TYR A 132 -0.86 -18.33 0.42
CA TYR A 132 -0.05 -18.06 -0.78
C TYR A 132 0.68 -16.72 -0.72
N HIS A 133 -0.04 -15.62 -0.44
CA HIS A 133 0.57 -14.29 -0.38
C HIS A 133 1.55 -14.11 0.78
N PHE A 134 1.38 -14.82 1.89
CA PHE A 134 2.34 -14.81 3.00
C PHE A 134 3.67 -15.44 2.56
N VAL A 135 3.62 -16.58 1.88
CA VAL A 135 4.82 -17.26 1.37
C VAL A 135 5.51 -16.40 0.30
N VAL A 136 4.73 -15.86 -0.65
CA VAL A 136 5.25 -14.98 -1.71
C VAL A 136 5.95 -13.76 -1.13
N LEU A 137 5.38 -13.11 -0.11
CA LEU A 137 6.01 -11.95 0.53
C LEU A 137 7.20 -12.35 1.39
N LEU A 138 7.13 -13.46 2.13
CA LEU A 138 8.22 -13.90 3.01
C LEU A 138 9.45 -14.32 2.21
N VAL A 139 9.27 -15.19 1.22
CA VAL A 139 10.38 -15.75 0.43
C VAL A 139 10.73 -14.84 -0.73
N GLY A 140 9.73 -14.37 -1.49
CA GLY A 140 9.94 -13.57 -2.69
C GLY A 140 10.45 -12.15 -2.41
N CYS A 141 10.28 -11.64 -1.19
CA CYS A 141 10.86 -10.37 -0.75
C CYS A 141 11.98 -10.54 0.28
N PHE A 142 12.54 -11.74 0.42
CA PHE A 142 13.76 -11.92 1.21
C PHE A 142 14.91 -11.08 0.63
N PRO A 143 15.77 -10.43 1.46
CA PRO A 143 15.79 -10.43 2.93
C PRO A 143 14.90 -9.36 3.58
N LEU A 144 14.33 -8.46 2.77
CA LEU A 144 13.54 -7.32 3.20
C LEU A 144 12.32 -7.74 4.04
N SER A 145 11.68 -8.86 3.71
CA SER A 145 10.57 -9.43 4.47
C SER A 145 10.90 -9.66 5.96
N LEU A 146 12.09 -10.17 6.27
CA LEU A 146 12.49 -10.47 7.64
C LEU A 146 12.75 -9.21 8.46
N PHE A 147 13.38 -8.20 7.85
CA PHE A 147 13.57 -6.90 8.51
C PHE A 147 12.24 -6.18 8.73
N ALA A 148 11.32 -6.25 7.77
CA ALA A 148 9.98 -5.70 7.93
C ALA A 148 9.21 -6.38 9.07
N ILE A 149 9.25 -7.72 9.17
CA ILE A 149 8.65 -8.47 10.28
C ILE A 149 9.28 -8.08 11.62
N ALA A 150 10.60 -7.94 11.68
CA ALA A 150 11.30 -7.50 12.87
C ALA A 150 10.84 -6.10 13.33
N GLU A 151 10.58 -5.18 12.39
CA GLU A 151 10.00 -3.87 12.70
C GLU A 151 8.54 -3.97 13.19
N MET A 152 7.72 -4.82 12.57
CA MET A 152 6.33 -5.03 12.97
C MET A 152 6.21 -5.58 14.39
N ALA A 153 7.13 -6.47 14.79
CA ALA A 153 7.15 -7.07 16.12
C ALA A 153 7.57 -6.10 17.23
N ARG A 154 8.13 -4.93 16.89
CA ARG A 154 8.55 -3.93 17.88
C ARG A 154 7.37 -3.14 18.42
N ARG A 155 7.38 -2.96 19.75
CA ARG A 155 6.33 -2.24 20.49
C ARG A 155 6.55 -0.72 20.56
N LYS A 156 7.80 -0.25 20.60
CA LYS A 156 8.16 1.19 20.65
C LYS A 156 9.55 1.45 20.08
N GLY A 157 9.72 2.60 19.45
CA GLY A 157 11.02 3.09 18.98
C GLY A 157 10.94 4.33 18.08
N GLU A 158 9.78 4.97 17.98
CA GLU A 158 9.57 6.09 17.08
C GLU A 158 10.11 7.40 17.66
N ARG A 159 10.98 8.08 16.92
CA ARG A 159 11.64 9.31 17.38
C ARG A 159 10.75 10.53 17.29
N THR A 160 9.87 10.55 16.29
CA THR A 160 9.02 11.71 15.97
C THR A 160 7.57 11.30 15.74
N PHE A 161 6.66 12.26 15.86
CA PHE A 161 5.26 12.06 15.51
C PHE A 161 5.10 11.59 14.06
N HIS A 162 5.78 12.22 13.09
CA HIS A 162 5.68 11.87 11.67
C HIS A 162 6.17 10.44 11.39
N GLU A 163 7.28 10.02 12.00
CA GLU A 163 7.77 8.65 11.87
C GLU A 163 6.73 7.66 12.41
N ALA A 164 6.17 7.93 13.59
CA ALA A 164 5.18 7.05 14.19
C ALA A 164 3.89 6.95 13.39
N ASP A 165 3.41 8.08 12.88
CA ASP A 165 2.20 8.14 12.10
C ASP A 165 2.39 7.47 10.74
N TYR A 166 3.50 7.72 10.06
CA TYR A 166 3.82 7.08 8.77
C TYR A 166 4.01 5.58 8.91
N ARG A 167 4.72 5.13 9.95
CA ARG A 167 4.83 3.70 10.29
C ARG A 167 3.46 3.07 10.48
N ARG A 168 2.54 3.74 11.18
CA ARG A 168 1.17 3.28 11.34
C ARG A 168 0.45 3.18 9.99
N TRP A 169 0.56 4.18 9.11
CA TRP A 169 0.01 4.12 7.75
C TRP A 169 0.55 2.95 6.94
N MET A 170 1.86 2.70 6.99
CA MET A 170 2.49 1.57 6.28
C MET A 170 2.04 0.21 6.83
N LEU A 171 1.87 0.08 8.16
CA LEU A 171 1.31 -1.12 8.77
C LEU A 171 -0.13 -1.38 8.31
N ILE A 172 -0.97 -0.34 8.32
CA ILE A 172 -2.37 -0.46 7.86
C ILE A 172 -2.39 -0.86 6.39
N LEU A 173 -1.64 -0.16 5.53
CA LEU A 173 -1.58 -0.45 4.10
C LEU A 173 -1.13 -1.89 3.83
N PHE A 174 -0.09 -2.36 4.54
CA PHE A 174 0.39 -3.73 4.44
C PHE A 174 -0.72 -4.74 4.75
N TRP A 175 -1.41 -4.59 5.90
CA TRP A 175 -2.44 -5.52 6.32
C TRP A 175 -3.70 -5.44 5.46
N VAL A 176 -4.11 -4.25 5.02
CA VAL A 176 -5.23 -4.06 4.09
C VAL A 176 -4.99 -4.84 2.80
N VAL A 177 -3.83 -4.65 2.17
CA VAL A 177 -3.49 -5.32 0.91
C VAL A 177 -3.40 -6.83 1.14
N LEU A 178 -2.70 -7.27 2.18
CA LEU A 178 -2.48 -8.68 2.45
C LEU A 178 -3.79 -9.42 2.73
N ILE A 179 -4.66 -8.86 3.58
CA ILE A 179 -5.95 -9.47 3.94
C ILE A 179 -6.87 -9.47 2.72
N LEU A 180 -6.99 -8.35 2.01
CA LEU A 180 -7.83 -8.24 0.82
C LEU A 180 -7.50 -9.34 -0.20
N PHE A 181 -6.22 -9.44 -0.60
CA PHE A 181 -5.81 -10.42 -1.60
C PHE A 181 -5.70 -11.85 -1.07
N THR A 182 -5.70 -12.05 0.25
CA THR A 182 -5.88 -13.38 0.84
C THR A 182 -7.33 -13.87 0.70
N ILE A 183 -8.32 -12.96 0.74
CA ILE A 183 -9.74 -13.29 0.60
C ILE A 183 -10.13 -13.51 -0.87
N VAL A 184 -9.52 -12.77 -1.80
CA VAL A 184 -9.78 -12.92 -3.24
C VAL A 184 -9.43 -14.34 -3.73
N LYS A 185 -10.29 -14.90 -4.60
CA LYS A 185 -10.14 -16.27 -5.09
C LYS A 185 -8.96 -16.46 -6.03
N SER A 186 -8.74 -15.47 -6.90
CA SER A 186 -7.60 -15.44 -7.82
C SER A 186 -6.33 -14.97 -7.12
N LYS A 187 -5.34 -15.86 -7.01
CA LYS A 187 -4.07 -15.63 -6.33
C LYS A 187 -2.94 -15.56 -7.35
N ILE A 188 -2.49 -14.34 -7.63
CA ILE A 188 -1.35 -14.09 -8.51
C ILE A 188 -0.31 -13.27 -7.74
N VAL A 189 0.99 -13.61 -7.88
CA VAL A 189 2.12 -12.95 -7.19
C VAL A 189 1.98 -11.43 -7.17
N HIS A 190 1.61 -10.84 -8.29
CA HIS A 190 1.57 -9.39 -8.44
C HIS A 190 0.36 -8.72 -7.75
N TYR A 191 -0.61 -9.44 -7.20
CA TYR A 191 -1.72 -8.84 -6.46
C TYR A 191 -1.27 -8.30 -5.09
N SER A 192 -0.42 -9.04 -4.39
CA SER A 192 0.19 -8.58 -3.14
C SER A 192 1.39 -7.64 -3.35
N SER A 193 1.73 -7.28 -4.58
CA SER A 193 2.91 -6.44 -4.86
C SER A 193 2.80 -5.01 -4.33
N MET A 194 1.60 -4.55 -3.98
CA MET A 194 1.43 -3.30 -3.25
C MET A 194 2.06 -3.34 -1.85
N CYS A 195 2.19 -4.53 -1.23
CA CYS A 195 2.88 -4.72 0.05
C CYS A 195 4.39 -4.42 -0.04
N TYR A 196 4.99 -4.35 -1.23
CA TYR A 196 6.42 -4.09 -1.38
C TYR A 196 6.80 -2.72 -0.84
N PHE A 197 5.94 -1.70 -1.02
CA PHE A 197 6.16 -0.35 -0.50
C PHE A 197 6.15 -0.26 1.04
N PRO A 198 5.10 -0.71 1.75
CA PRO A 198 5.12 -0.66 3.21
C PRO A 198 6.19 -1.59 3.80
N MET A 199 6.47 -2.74 3.19
CA MET A 199 7.55 -3.61 3.69
C MET A 199 8.93 -2.98 3.51
N SER A 200 9.20 -2.33 2.38
CA SER A 200 10.49 -1.67 2.17
C SER A 200 10.71 -0.53 3.15
N TYR A 201 9.67 0.27 3.40
CA TYR A 201 9.70 1.29 4.45
C TYR A 201 10.00 0.69 5.83
N LEU A 202 9.27 -0.36 6.25
CA LEU A 202 9.45 -0.97 7.57
C LEU A 202 10.83 -1.62 7.72
N ALA A 203 11.32 -2.29 6.68
CA ALA A 203 12.65 -2.87 6.67
C ALA A 203 13.75 -1.79 6.77
N ALA A 204 13.63 -0.72 5.97
CA ALA A 204 14.56 0.40 6.01
C ALA A 204 14.56 1.10 7.37
N LEU A 205 13.38 1.27 7.98
CA LEU A 205 13.24 1.85 9.32
C LEU A 205 13.96 0.99 10.37
N TYR A 206 13.79 -0.32 10.32
CA TYR A 206 14.47 -1.22 11.25
C TYR A 206 15.98 -1.23 11.09
N LEU A 207 16.47 -1.27 9.84
CA LEU A 207 17.90 -1.17 9.54
C LEU A 207 18.49 0.16 10.01
N HIS A 208 17.77 1.28 9.80
CA HIS A 208 18.18 2.58 10.30
C HIS A 208 18.30 2.60 11.82
N ARG A 209 17.37 1.97 12.53
CA ARG A 209 17.43 1.87 14.00
C ARG A 209 18.57 0.97 14.49
N ILE A 210 18.91 -0.10 13.77
CA ILE A 210 20.13 -0.89 14.05
C ILE A 210 21.37 -0.02 13.89
N TRP A 211 21.45 0.72 12.78
CA TRP A 211 22.56 1.62 12.49
C TRP A 211 22.76 2.67 13.59
N GLN A 212 21.65 3.18 14.13
CA GLN A 212 21.64 4.16 15.21
C GLN A 212 21.81 3.55 16.62
N GLY A 213 21.92 2.22 16.74
CA GLY A 213 22.05 1.52 18.02
C GLY A 213 20.76 1.38 18.84
N GLU A 214 19.62 1.78 18.29
CA GLU A 214 18.29 1.74 18.94
C GLU A 214 17.60 0.38 18.80
N ALA A 215 18.13 -0.48 17.95
CA ALA A 215 17.70 -1.84 17.76
C ALA A 215 18.92 -2.76 17.65
N LYS A 216 18.72 -4.02 18.01
CA LYS A 216 19.68 -5.09 17.76
C LYS A 216 19.00 -6.18 16.95
N ALA A 217 19.73 -6.75 16.00
CA ALA A 217 19.28 -7.94 15.30
C ALA A 217 19.15 -9.09 16.31
N GLY A 218 17.91 -9.42 16.68
CA GLY A 218 17.59 -10.50 17.61
C GLY A 218 17.92 -11.87 17.03
N LEU A 219 17.98 -12.88 17.89
CA LEU A 219 18.32 -14.25 17.48
C LEU A 219 17.38 -14.78 16.38
N ALA A 220 16.07 -14.54 16.50
CA ALA A 220 15.08 -14.96 15.50
C ALA A 220 15.35 -14.38 14.11
N LEU A 221 15.74 -13.10 14.02
CA LEU A 221 16.09 -12.46 12.75
C LEU A 221 17.36 -13.08 12.16
N ARG A 222 18.40 -13.31 12.99
CA ARG A 222 19.65 -13.92 12.53
C ARG A 222 19.45 -15.35 12.04
N ILE A 223 18.68 -16.16 12.78
CA ILE A 223 18.31 -17.52 12.38
C ILE A 223 17.50 -17.48 11.08
N GLY A 224 16.49 -16.61 10.99
CA GLY A 224 15.68 -16.47 9.77
C GLY A 224 16.52 -16.09 8.55
N LEU A 225 17.46 -15.16 8.70
CA LEU A 225 18.39 -14.77 7.64
C LEU A 225 19.28 -15.94 7.22
N GLY A 226 19.82 -16.70 8.18
CA GLY A 226 20.65 -17.87 7.90
C GLY A 226 19.88 -19.00 7.20
N VAL A 227 18.67 -19.32 7.68
CA VAL A 227 17.85 -20.41 7.12
C VAL A 227 17.36 -20.06 5.71
N ILE A 228 16.70 -18.92 5.52
CA ILE A 228 16.16 -18.56 4.21
C ILE A 228 17.29 -18.22 3.24
N GLY A 229 18.33 -17.50 3.69
CA GLY A 229 19.49 -17.20 2.86
C GLY A 229 20.26 -18.47 2.45
N GLY A 230 20.44 -19.42 3.37
CA GLY A 230 21.06 -20.70 3.07
C GLY A 230 20.25 -21.51 2.06
N LEU A 231 18.93 -21.56 2.20
CA LEU A 231 18.04 -22.19 1.22
C LEU A 231 18.16 -21.52 -0.16
N PHE A 232 18.19 -20.18 -0.23
CA PHE A 232 18.39 -19.46 -1.48
C PHE A 232 19.71 -19.86 -2.15
N VAL A 233 20.81 -19.84 -1.41
CA VAL A 233 22.14 -20.23 -1.93
C VAL A 233 22.12 -21.66 -2.44
N LEU A 234 21.59 -22.61 -1.66
CA LEU A 234 21.47 -24.01 -2.06
C LEU A 234 20.67 -24.17 -3.35
N ILE A 235 19.52 -23.50 -3.47
CA ILE A 235 18.68 -23.56 -4.66
C ILE A 235 19.42 -22.99 -5.87
N THR A 236 20.06 -21.82 -5.73
CA THR A 236 20.80 -21.19 -6.84
C THR A 236 22.04 -21.97 -7.27
N VAL A 237 22.66 -22.73 -6.38
CA VAL A 237 23.81 -23.59 -6.71
C VAL A 237 23.34 -24.91 -7.33
N ALA A 238 22.22 -25.47 -6.88
CA ALA A 238 21.70 -26.76 -7.34
C ALA A 238 20.96 -26.67 -8.68
N LEU A 239 20.34 -25.52 -8.99
CA LEU A 239 19.68 -25.31 -10.27
C LEU A 239 20.71 -24.82 -11.29
N PRO A 240 20.90 -25.52 -12.43
CA PRO A 240 21.65 -24.95 -13.54
C PRO A 240 20.90 -23.72 -14.04
N ILE A 241 21.56 -22.57 -13.99
CA ILE A 241 21.05 -21.29 -14.52
C ILE A 241 21.01 -21.36 -16.06
#